data_AF-A0A7C6ZTL4-F1
#
_entry.id   AF-A0A7C6ZTL4-F1
#
_cell.length_a   1.000
_cell.length_b   1.000
_cell.length_c   1.000
_cell.angle_alpha   90.00
_cell.angle_beta   90.00
_cell.angle_gamma   90.00
#
_symmetry.space_group_name_H-M   'P 1'
#
loop_
_entity.id
_entity.type
_entity.pdbx_description
1 polymer ?
#
loop_
_entity_poly.entity_id
_entity_poly.type
_entity_poly.pdbx_seq_one_letter_code
_entity_poly.pdbx_strand_id
1 'polypeptide(L)'
;SSVARLLDMTYDVIQTWRIPTQNCILAHVTTQMKCMESGSPVGLVFQSIAGSQKGNDSFGISVGLLDEAYALARKHCFPTGPNYMYFETGQGSELSAEAHHGWDQLTMEARCYGLAKRYHPFQVNTVVGFIGPEYLYDARQIQRAGLEDHFMGKLTGIPMGVDACYTNHARADQNAIENLAVMLTAAGCNYFMGVPMGDDAMLSYQCTSYHDAPTLRQLFKLRPAPEFEAWMEALGLMKDGVLTEKAGDPSFFLAR
;
A
#
# COMPACT_ATOMS: atom_id res chain seq x y z
N SER A 1 21.34 -1.99 9.85
CA SER A 1 20.41 -0.91 10.27
C SER A 1 19.13 -1.53 10.79
N SER A 2 18.21 -0.76 11.41
CA SER A 2 16.89 -1.28 11.81
C SER A 2 16.13 -1.85 10.60
N VAL A 3 16.16 -1.13 9.47
CA VAL A 3 15.53 -1.53 8.19
C VAL A 3 16.09 -2.86 7.67
N ALA A 4 17.42 -3.02 7.63
CA ALA A 4 18.05 -4.27 7.20
C ALA A 4 17.57 -5.47 8.03
N ARG A 5 17.54 -5.34 9.36
CA ARG A 5 17.07 -6.41 10.24
C ARG A 5 15.61 -6.80 9.98
N LEU A 6 14.72 -5.83 9.73
CA LEU A 6 13.32 -6.09 9.40
C LEU A 6 13.17 -6.75 8.02
N LEU A 7 13.99 -6.36 7.04
CA LEU A 7 14.05 -7.01 5.73
C LEU A 7 14.47 -8.48 5.87
N ASP A 8 15.54 -8.75 6.63
CA ASP A 8 16.03 -10.11 6.87
C ASP A 8 14.93 -10.95 7.57
N MET A 9 14.33 -10.43 8.64
CA MET A 9 13.25 -11.13 9.37
C MET A 9 12.04 -11.47 8.50
N THR A 10 11.58 -10.52 7.68
CA THR A 10 10.43 -10.76 6.80
C THR A 10 10.78 -11.71 5.66
N TYR A 11 12.00 -11.63 5.14
CA TYR A 11 12.49 -12.55 4.12
C TYR A 11 12.65 -13.97 4.66
N ASP A 12 13.11 -14.15 5.89
CA ASP A 12 13.21 -15.46 6.54
C ASP A 12 11.85 -16.16 6.65
N VAL A 13 10.79 -15.40 6.98
CA VAL A 13 9.41 -15.90 6.98
C VAL A 13 8.99 -16.32 5.56
N ILE A 14 9.27 -15.48 4.56
CA ILE A 14 8.98 -15.79 3.15
C ILE A 14 9.68 -17.08 2.72
N GLN A 15 10.97 -17.25 3.04
CA GLN A 15 11.75 -18.43 2.65
C GLN A 15 11.32 -19.70 3.39
N THR A 16 11.07 -19.60 4.70
CA THR A 16 10.69 -20.73 5.55
C THR A 16 9.34 -21.33 5.12
N TRP A 17 8.40 -20.48 4.75
CA TRP A 17 7.07 -20.88 4.32
C TRP A 17 6.91 -20.90 2.79
N ARG A 18 7.97 -20.57 2.05
CA ARG A 18 7.99 -20.47 0.58
C ARG A 18 6.81 -19.64 0.07
N ILE A 19 6.56 -18.50 0.71
CA ILE A 19 5.42 -17.64 0.42
C ILE A 19 5.67 -16.96 -0.94
N PRO A 20 4.77 -17.08 -1.93
CA PRO A 20 4.93 -16.42 -3.22
C PRO A 20 4.54 -14.94 -3.09
N THR A 21 5.42 -14.17 -2.48
CA THR A 21 5.22 -12.74 -2.20
C THR A 21 6.56 -12.00 -2.12
N GLN A 22 6.47 -10.71 -1.87
CA GLN A 22 7.57 -9.77 -1.72
C GLN A 22 7.42 -9.05 -0.37
N ASN A 23 8.54 -8.72 0.26
CA ASN A 23 8.54 -7.85 1.44
C ASN A 23 8.78 -6.38 1.03
N CYS A 24 8.48 -5.47 1.94
CA CYS A 24 8.85 -4.07 1.84
C CYS A 24 8.91 -3.46 3.24
N ILE A 25 9.92 -2.64 3.51
CA ILE A 25 9.99 -1.84 4.75
C ILE A 25 9.90 -0.38 4.33
N LEU A 26 8.78 0.27 4.70
CA LEU A 26 8.38 1.62 4.25
C LEU A 26 9.21 2.72 4.94
N ALA A 27 10.52 2.71 4.73
CA ALA A 27 11.44 3.76 5.15
C ALA A 27 11.71 4.73 3.99
N HIS A 28 12.43 5.83 4.24
CA HIS A 28 12.87 6.71 3.16
C HIS A 28 13.70 5.93 2.11
N VAL A 29 13.51 6.24 0.83
CA VAL A 29 14.11 5.49 -0.31
C VAL A 29 15.63 5.37 -0.20
N THR A 30 16.33 6.41 0.26
CA THR A 30 17.79 6.38 0.45
C THR A 30 18.25 5.35 1.49
N THR A 31 17.44 5.08 2.52
CA THR A 31 17.74 4.05 3.51
C THR A 31 17.58 2.67 2.90
N GLN A 32 16.54 2.46 2.08
CA GLN A 32 16.32 1.21 1.37
C GLN A 32 17.42 0.95 0.31
N MET A 33 17.86 2.00 -0.40
CA MET A 33 19.00 1.92 -1.33
C MET A 33 20.27 1.41 -0.64
N LYS A 34 20.62 1.96 0.52
CA LYS A 34 21.76 1.47 1.31
C LYS A 34 21.61 0.00 1.71
N CYS A 35 20.39 -0.45 2.01
CA CYS A 35 20.11 -1.85 2.33
C CYS A 35 20.34 -2.76 1.10
N MET A 36 19.86 -2.35 -0.08
CA MET A 36 20.11 -3.07 -1.34
C MET A 36 21.62 -3.16 -1.67
N GLU A 37 22.35 -2.05 -1.53
CA GLU A 37 23.80 -2.00 -1.76
C GLU A 37 24.57 -2.89 -0.78
N SER A 38 24.04 -3.05 0.44
CA SER A 38 24.62 -3.91 1.48
C SER A 38 24.17 -5.37 1.39
N GLY A 39 23.34 -5.73 0.40
CA GLY A 39 22.89 -7.10 0.15
C GLY A 39 21.67 -7.56 0.97
N SER A 40 20.93 -6.65 1.62
CA SER A 40 19.66 -7.01 2.28
C SER A 40 18.60 -7.47 1.26
N PRO A 41 17.71 -8.41 1.63
CA PRO A 41 16.72 -8.99 0.73
C PRO A 41 15.51 -8.06 0.56
N VAL A 42 15.64 -7.05 -0.30
CA VAL A 42 14.57 -6.10 -0.61
C VAL A 42 13.64 -6.68 -1.69
N GLY A 43 12.35 -6.75 -1.39
CA GLY A 43 11.30 -7.14 -2.32
C GLY A 43 10.84 -5.98 -3.20
N LEU A 44 10.23 -4.97 -2.57
CA LEU A 44 9.82 -3.71 -3.21
C LEU A 44 10.56 -2.52 -2.60
N VAL A 45 10.71 -1.46 -3.38
CA VAL A 45 11.29 -0.18 -2.95
C VAL A 45 10.19 0.85 -2.79
N PHE A 46 9.97 1.26 -1.55
CA PHE A 46 8.93 2.20 -1.17
C PHE A 46 9.38 3.66 -1.27
N GLN A 47 8.46 4.58 -1.58
CA GLN A 47 8.61 6.00 -1.30
C GLN A 47 7.26 6.74 -1.31
N SER A 48 7.01 7.62 -0.35
CA SER A 48 5.93 8.62 -0.44
C SER A 48 6.31 9.69 -1.48
N ILE A 49 5.40 10.04 -2.38
CA ILE A 49 5.63 11.02 -3.44
C ILE A 49 4.59 12.15 -3.39
N ALA A 50 4.94 13.29 -3.98
CA ALA A 50 4.07 14.44 -4.14
C ALA A 50 3.98 14.90 -5.61
N GLY A 51 2.92 15.63 -5.93
CA GLY A 51 2.57 16.14 -7.25
C GLY A 51 3.33 17.41 -7.65
N SER A 52 4.15 18.00 -6.79
CA SER A 52 5.02 19.14 -7.12
C SER A 52 6.47 18.88 -6.72
N GLN A 53 7.40 19.62 -7.34
CA GLN A 53 8.80 19.56 -6.95
C GLN A 53 9.00 19.99 -5.49
N LYS A 54 8.39 21.11 -5.07
CA LYS A 54 8.45 21.58 -3.68
C LYS A 54 7.91 20.52 -2.70
N GLY A 55 6.85 19.79 -3.06
CA GLY A 55 6.33 18.70 -2.24
C GLY A 55 7.32 17.55 -2.10
N ASN A 56 7.92 17.11 -3.22
CA ASN A 56 8.94 16.07 -3.22
C ASN A 56 10.21 16.48 -2.45
N ASP A 57 10.62 17.74 -2.57
CA ASP A 57 11.74 18.30 -1.81
C ASP A 57 11.47 18.25 -0.30
N SER A 58 10.21 18.47 0.14
CA SER A 58 9.82 18.35 1.55
C SER A 58 9.90 16.92 2.09
N PHE A 59 9.73 15.92 1.22
CA PHE A 59 9.99 14.52 1.54
C PHE A 59 11.47 14.13 1.42
N GLY A 60 12.35 15.04 1.00
CA GLY A 60 13.78 14.77 0.80
C GLY A 60 14.09 13.96 -0.45
N ILE A 61 13.23 14.01 -1.47
CA ILE A 61 13.37 13.25 -2.71
C ILE A 61 13.37 14.12 -3.97
N SER A 62 13.91 13.57 -5.05
CA SER A 62 13.88 14.18 -6.38
C SER A 62 13.67 13.11 -7.45
N VAL A 63 13.27 13.51 -8.65
CA VAL A 63 13.15 12.58 -9.79
C VAL A 63 14.46 11.85 -10.07
N GLY A 64 15.60 12.54 -9.94
CA GLY A 64 16.93 11.92 -10.12
C GLY A 64 17.21 10.82 -9.09
N LEU A 65 16.86 11.07 -7.82
CA LEU A 65 16.99 10.05 -6.77
C LEU A 65 16.07 8.84 -7.02
N LEU A 66 14.84 9.07 -7.47
CA LEU A 66 13.92 8.00 -7.82
C LEU A 66 14.40 7.20 -9.04
N ASP A 67 15.01 7.86 -10.03
CA ASP A 67 15.63 7.21 -11.18
C ASP A 67 16.80 6.29 -10.75
N GLU A 68 17.64 6.73 -9.81
CA GLU A 68 18.71 5.93 -9.22
C GLU A 68 18.15 4.74 -8.41
N ALA A 69 17.17 4.98 -7.56
CA ALA A 69 16.51 3.95 -6.77
C ALA A 69 15.88 2.87 -7.65
N TYR A 70 15.20 3.28 -8.72
CA TYR A 70 14.58 2.36 -9.68
C TYR A 70 15.62 1.52 -10.43
N ALA A 71 16.77 2.11 -10.80
CA ALA A 71 17.87 1.37 -11.41
C ALA A 71 18.49 0.36 -10.44
N LEU A 72 18.65 0.74 -9.17
CA LEU A 72 19.17 -0.14 -8.13
C LEU A 72 18.21 -1.30 -7.84
N ALA A 73 16.91 -1.02 -7.77
CA ALA A 73 15.86 -2.02 -7.54
C ALA A 73 15.90 -3.13 -8.60
N ARG A 74 15.99 -2.78 -9.89
CA ARG A 74 16.09 -3.76 -10.99
C ARG A 74 17.31 -4.67 -10.89
N LYS A 75 18.36 -4.23 -10.21
CA LYS A 75 19.61 -4.98 -10.09
C LYS A 75 19.66 -5.83 -8.81
N HIS A 76 19.03 -5.37 -7.72
CA HIS A 76 19.26 -5.92 -6.39
C HIS A 76 18.01 -6.48 -5.69
N CYS A 77 16.79 -6.11 -6.11
CA CYS A 77 15.61 -6.70 -5.52
C CYS A 77 15.52 -8.19 -5.86
N PHE A 78 15.12 -9.02 -4.88
CA PHE A 78 15.05 -10.47 -5.07
C PHE A 78 13.90 -10.96 -5.98
N PRO A 79 12.75 -10.28 -6.10
CA PRO A 79 11.70 -10.70 -7.02
C PRO A 79 12.17 -10.62 -8.48
N THR A 80 11.57 -11.44 -9.35
CA THR A 80 11.91 -11.47 -10.78
C THR A 80 11.57 -10.17 -11.51
N GLY A 81 10.60 -9.40 -11.00
CA GLY A 81 10.16 -8.14 -11.62
C GLY A 81 9.17 -8.33 -12.78
N PRO A 82 9.03 -7.33 -13.66
CA PRO A 82 9.87 -6.13 -13.81
C PRO A 82 9.47 -4.95 -12.91
N ASN A 83 8.40 -5.10 -12.13
CA ASN A 83 7.83 -4.02 -11.33
C ASN A 83 8.32 -4.12 -9.88
N TYR A 84 9.04 -3.09 -9.40
CA TYR A 84 9.70 -3.12 -8.09
C TYR A 84 9.33 -1.95 -7.19
N MET A 85 8.81 -0.87 -7.76
CA MET A 85 8.51 0.34 -7.01
C MET A 85 7.16 0.22 -6.33
N TYR A 86 7.09 0.76 -5.12
CA TYR A 86 5.88 0.97 -4.35
C TYR A 86 5.81 2.47 -4.00
N PHE A 87 4.76 3.15 -4.45
CA PHE A 87 4.53 4.55 -4.07
C PHE A 87 3.29 4.73 -3.20
N GLU A 88 3.39 5.66 -2.26
CA GLU A 88 2.25 6.19 -1.53
C GLU A 88 2.00 7.66 -1.85
N THR A 89 0.72 8.00 -1.83
CA THR A 89 0.13 9.27 -2.25
C THR A 89 -1.03 9.60 -1.31
N GLY A 90 -1.68 10.75 -1.46
CA GLY A 90 -2.81 11.10 -0.61
C GLY A 90 -3.15 12.57 -0.72
N GLN A 91 -4.43 12.83 -0.97
CA GLN A 91 -4.97 14.19 -1.00
C GLN A 91 -4.64 14.95 0.30
N GLY A 92 -4.08 16.15 0.13
CA GLY A 92 -3.72 17.06 1.24
C GLY A 92 -2.23 17.18 1.48
N SER A 93 -1.41 16.26 0.97
CA SER A 93 0.04 16.26 1.15
C SER A 93 0.70 17.58 0.72
N GLU A 94 0.36 18.09 -0.47
CA GLU A 94 0.95 19.33 -0.99
C GLU A 94 0.33 20.59 -0.37
N LEU A 95 -0.89 20.50 0.17
CA LEU A 95 -1.44 21.60 0.96
C LEU A 95 -0.68 21.70 2.28
N SER A 96 -0.45 20.57 2.96
CA SER A 96 0.34 20.48 4.20
C SER A 96 1.77 21.00 4.02
N ALA A 97 2.38 20.79 2.85
CA ALA A 97 3.74 21.24 2.53
C ALA A 97 3.81 22.67 1.93
N GLU A 98 2.68 23.39 1.85
CA GLU A 98 2.54 24.67 1.13
C GLU A 98 3.09 24.61 -0.32
N ALA A 99 2.90 23.47 -0.96
CA ALA A 99 3.50 23.08 -2.23
C ALA A 99 2.45 22.84 -3.34
N HIS A 100 1.19 23.21 -3.09
CA HIS A 100 0.07 23.04 -4.02
C HIS A 100 -0.05 24.15 -5.07
N HIS A 101 0.64 25.29 -4.90
CA HIS A 101 0.68 26.40 -5.88
C HIS A 101 -0.70 26.90 -6.34
N GLY A 102 -1.69 26.92 -5.45
CA GLY A 102 -3.06 27.36 -5.75
C GLY A 102 -3.94 26.32 -6.45
N TRP A 103 -3.43 25.12 -6.72
CA TRP A 103 -4.22 23.99 -7.20
C TRP A 103 -4.94 23.29 -6.05
N ASP A 104 -6.06 22.65 -6.38
CA ASP A 104 -6.85 21.83 -5.46
C ASP A 104 -6.19 20.46 -5.21
N GLN A 105 -6.63 19.78 -4.14
CA GLN A 105 -6.06 18.50 -3.69
C GLN A 105 -6.17 17.40 -4.75
N LEU A 106 -7.28 17.34 -5.48
CA LEU A 106 -7.52 16.30 -6.47
C LEU A 106 -6.58 16.45 -7.68
N THR A 107 -6.39 17.69 -8.15
CA THR A 107 -5.42 17.97 -9.21
C THR A 107 -3.99 17.62 -8.78
N MET A 108 -3.61 17.92 -7.54
CA MET A 108 -2.29 17.59 -7.02
C MET A 108 -2.08 16.07 -6.93
N GLU A 109 -3.08 15.35 -6.44
CA GLU A 109 -3.04 13.90 -6.33
C GLU A 109 -2.94 13.20 -7.70
N ALA A 110 -3.67 13.68 -8.71
CA ALA A 110 -3.53 13.19 -10.08
C ALA A 110 -2.10 13.34 -10.64
N ARG A 111 -1.38 14.39 -10.23
CA ARG A 111 0.01 14.62 -10.64
C ARG A 111 0.97 13.63 -9.98
N CYS A 112 0.70 13.20 -8.74
CA CYS A 112 1.44 12.11 -8.10
C CYS A 112 1.39 10.84 -8.96
N TYR A 113 0.21 10.49 -9.47
CA TYR A 113 0.03 9.31 -10.33
C TYR A 113 0.80 9.44 -11.65
N GLY A 114 0.82 10.64 -12.23
CA GLY A 114 1.64 10.95 -13.40
C GLY A 114 3.12 10.72 -13.17
N LEU A 115 3.64 11.11 -12.00
CA LEU A 115 5.02 10.83 -11.59
C LEU A 115 5.24 9.32 -11.38
N ALA A 116 4.36 8.65 -10.64
CA ALA A 116 4.46 7.21 -10.36
C ALA A 116 4.52 6.37 -11.65
N LYS A 117 3.71 6.72 -12.66
CA LYS A 117 3.63 6.01 -13.94
C LYS A 117 4.98 5.86 -14.64
N ARG A 118 5.89 6.83 -14.48
CA ARG A 118 7.25 6.79 -15.06
C ARG A 118 8.03 5.53 -14.67
N TYR A 119 7.76 4.97 -13.51
CA TYR A 119 8.57 3.91 -12.91
C TYR A 119 7.96 2.51 -13.02
N HIS A 120 6.83 2.36 -13.71
CA HIS A 120 6.10 1.09 -13.83
C HIS A 120 5.99 0.34 -12.48
N PRO A 121 5.41 0.98 -11.44
CA PRO A 121 5.40 0.44 -10.09
C PRO A 121 4.67 -0.89 -10.02
N PHE A 122 5.02 -1.72 -9.04
CA PHE A 122 4.25 -2.91 -8.70
C PHE A 122 2.92 -2.53 -8.07
N GLN A 123 2.94 -1.49 -7.23
CA GLN A 123 1.76 -1.00 -6.54
C GLN A 123 1.86 0.49 -6.22
N VAL A 124 0.72 1.18 -6.26
CA VAL A 124 0.55 2.55 -5.80
C VAL A 124 -0.73 2.62 -4.99
N ASN A 125 -0.72 3.22 -3.81
CA ASN A 125 -1.95 3.56 -3.10
C ASN A 125 -2.00 5.01 -2.68
N THR A 126 -3.22 5.54 -2.72
CA THR A 126 -3.59 6.69 -1.91
C THR A 126 -3.79 6.21 -0.46
N VAL A 127 -3.48 7.06 0.50
CA VAL A 127 -3.80 6.86 1.91
C VAL A 127 -4.91 7.82 2.30
N VAL A 128 -6.16 7.42 2.04
CA VAL A 128 -7.31 8.32 2.12
C VAL A 128 -7.78 8.43 3.57
N GLY A 129 -7.84 9.65 4.11
CA GLY A 129 -8.28 9.91 5.49
C GLY A 129 -7.16 9.82 6.55
N PHE A 130 -5.90 9.66 6.14
CA PHE A 130 -4.75 9.51 7.04
C PHE A 130 -4.28 10.81 7.70
N ILE A 131 -4.35 11.93 6.98
CA ILE A 131 -3.73 13.18 7.46
C ILE A 131 -4.60 13.83 8.55
N GLY A 132 -5.89 14.01 8.29
CA GLY A 132 -6.81 14.63 9.24
C GLY A 132 -8.03 15.34 8.63
N PRO A 133 -8.96 15.79 9.47
CA PRO A 133 -10.20 16.45 9.09
C PRO A 133 -10.02 17.82 8.42
N GLU A 134 -8.82 18.40 8.50
CA GLU A 134 -8.45 19.65 7.84
C GLU A 134 -8.42 19.49 6.31
N TYR A 135 -8.24 18.25 5.84
CA TYR A 135 -8.13 17.90 4.42
C TYR A 135 -9.38 17.16 3.94
N LEU A 136 -9.85 16.18 4.73
CA LEU A 136 -11.06 15.38 4.48
C LEU A 136 -11.82 15.21 5.81
N TYR A 137 -12.86 16.02 6.00
CA TYR A 137 -13.50 16.24 7.31
C TYR A 137 -14.29 15.04 7.85
N ASP A 138 -15.04 14.36 6.98
CA ASP A 138 -16.01 13.34 7.37
C ASP A 138 -16.00 12.12 6.43
N ALA A 139 -16.75 11.09 6.82
CA ALA A 139 -16.94 9.87 6.04
C ALA A 139 -17.33 10.13 4.56
N ARG A 140 -18.13 11.16 4.28
CA ARG A 140 -18.56 11.47 2.91
C ARG A 140 -17.39 11.97 2.07
N GLN A 141 -16.57 12.86 2.62
CA GLN A 141 -15.39 13.38 1.94
C GLN A 141 -14.34 12.30 1.73
N ILE A 142 -14.08 11.48 2.75
CA ILE A 142 -13.14 10.34 2.67
C ILE A 142 -13.59 9.35 1.59
N GLN A 143 -14.87 8.96 1.59
CA GLN A 143 -15.41 8.04 0.58
C GLN A 143 -15.32 8.61 -0.83
N ARG A 144 -15.63 9.91 -0.98
CA ARG A 144 -15.55 10.58 -2.28
C ARG A 144 -14.11 10.61 -2.79
N ALA A 145 -13.16 11.03 -1.97
CA ALA A 145 -11.75 11.11 -2.33
C ALA A 145 -11.20 9.72 -2.70
N GLY A 146 -11.51 8.67 -1.93
CA GLY A 146 -11.03 7.31 -2.24
C GLY A 146 -11.51 6.81 -3.61
N LEU A 147 -12.76 7.10 -4.00
CA LEU A 147 -13.30 6.77 -5.31
C LEU A 147 -12.65 7.59 -6.44
N GLU A 148 -12.42 8.89 -6.20
CA GLU A 148 -11.75 9.77 -7.15
C GLU A 148 -10.31 9.34 -7.41
N ASP A 149 -9.55 9.12 -6.34
CA ASP A 149 -8.14 8.68 -6.36
C ASP A 149 -7.98 7.36 -7.10
N HIS A 150 -8.81 6.38 -6.75
CA HIS A 150 -8.84 5.09 -7.44
C HIS A 150 -9.12 5.24 -8.93
N PHE A 151 -10.14 6.01 -9.31
CA PHE A 151 -10.48 6.25 -10.71
C PHE A 151 -9.31 6.91 -11.47
N MET A 152 -8.72 7.98 -10.91
CA MET A 152 -7.61 8.70 -11.53
C MET A 152 -6.35 7.85 -11.66
N GLY A 153 -6.03 7.02 -10.66
CA GLY A 153 -4.92 6.08 -10.74
C GLY A 153 -5.14 5.03 -11.84
N LYS A 154 -6.35 4.45 -11.91
CA LYS A 154 -6.70 3.49 -12.98
C LYS A 154 -6.67 4.13 -14.36
N LEU A 155 -7.23 5.33 -14.52
CA LEU A 155 -7.20 6.09 -15.77
C LEU A 155 -5.77 6.43 -16.19
N THR A 156 -4.91 6.74 -15.22
CA THR A 156 -3.48 6.94 -15.45
C THR A 156 -2.79 5.65 -15.89
N GLY A 157 -3.32 4.48 -15.55
CA GLY A 157 -2.78 3.17 -15.94
C GLY A 157 -1.71 2.65 -15.00
N ILE A 158 -1.86 2.90 -13.70
CA ILE A 158 -1.03 2.36 -12.62
C ILE A 158 -1.81 1.32 -11.79
N PRO A 159 -1.13 0.35 -11.14
CA PRO A 159 -1.77 -0.62 -10.24
C PRO A 159 -2.21 0.06 -8.94
N MET A 160 -3.40 0.66 -9.00
CA MET A 160 -3.94 1.52 -7.95
C MET A 160 -4.70 0.71 -6.89
N GLY A 161 -4.15 0.69 -5.68
CA GLY A 161 -4.83 0.33 -4.44
C GLY A 161 -5.29 1.57 -3.67
N VAL A 162 -5.96 1.32 -2.55
CA VAL A 162 -6.39 2.38 -1.63
C VAL A 162 -6.21 1.85 -0.22
N ASP A 163 -5.44 2.57 0.59
CA ASP A 163 -5.54 2.40 2.03
C ASP A 163 -6.78 3.18 2.51
N ALA A 164 -7.89 2.46 2.65
CA ALA A 164 -9.14 3.01 3.12
C ALA A 164 -9.03 3.18 4.63
N CYS A 165 -8.92 4.41 5.10
CA CYS A 165 -8.57 4.66 6.49
C CYS A 165 -9.18 5.95 7.05
N TYR A 166 -9.07 6.15 8.36
CA TYR A 166 -9.44 7.39 9.04
C TYR A 166 -8.61 7.57 10.31
N THR A 167 -8.51 8.82 10.75
CA THR A 167 -7.97 9.15 12.06
C THR A 167 -9.09 9.37 13.08
N ASN A 168 -8.80 9.12 14.35
CA ASN A 168 -9.76 9.26 15.46
C ASN A 168 -10.36 10.67 15.64
N HIS A 169 -9.78 11.70 15.02
CA HIS A 169 -10.25 13.08 15.09
C HIS A 169 -11.04 13.51 13.84
N ALA A 170 -11.13 12.67 12.81
CA ALA A 170 -12.06 12.84 11.70
C ALA A 170 -13.48 12.39 12.09
N ARG A 171 -14.51 12.93 11.42
CA ARG A 171 -15.90 12.46 11.60
C ARG A 171 -16.17 11.21 10.77
N ALA A 172 -15.47 10.13 11.11
CA ALA A 172 -15.58 8.83 10.48
C ALA A 172 -15.43 7.71 11.53
N ASP A 173 -15.87 6.51 11.16
CA ASP A 173 -15.79 5.31 11.96
C ASP A 173 -15.44 4.11 11.06
N GLN A 174 -15.25 2.93 11.65
CA GLN A 174 -14.91 1.72 10.89
C GLN A 174 -15.96 1.38 9.83
N ASN A 175 -17.25 1.62 10.11
CA ASN A 175 -18.33 1.39 9.13
C ASN A 175 -18.14 2.25 7.87
N ALA A 176 -17.69 3.50 8.02
CA ALA A 176 -17.40 4.38 6.89
C ALA A 176 -16.32 3.80 5.98
N ILE A 177 -15.31 3.15 6.56
CA ILE A 177 -14.20 2.53 5.84
C ILE A 177 -14.60 1.21 5.20
N GLU A 178 -15.35 0.36 5.88
CA GLU A 178 -15.90 -0.87 5.30
C GLU A 178 -16.83 -0.57 4.12
N ASN A 179 -17.66 0.46 4.24
CA ASN A 179 -18.48 0.97 3.12
C ASN A 179 -17.60 1.39 1.93
N LEU A 180 -16.51 2.11 2.19
CA LEU A 180 -15.57 2.52 1.14
C LEU A 180 -14.90 1.31 0.49
N ALA A 181 -14.46 0.33 1.28
CA ALA A 181 -13.82 -0.87 0.78
C ALA A 181 -14.74 -1.71 -0.11
N VAL A 182 -16.04 -1.81 0.23
CA VAL A 182 -17.06 -2.43 -0.64
C VAL A 182 -17.21 -1.68 -1.96
N MET A 183 -17.34 -0.34 -1.91
CA MET A 183 -17.47 0.48 -3.13
C MET A 183 -16.24 0.39 -4.04
N LEU A 184 -15.04 0.41 -3.46
CA LEU A 184 -13.78 0.28 -4.18
C LEU A 184 -13.55 -1.12 -4.74
N THR A 185 -13.99 -2.16 -4.03
CA THR A 185 -13.96 -3.53 -4.55
C THR A 185 -14.85 -3.65 -5.77
N ALA A 186 -16.06 -3.09 -5.73
CA ALA A 186 -16.95 -3.04 -6.89
C ALA A 186 -16.34 -2.24 -8.07
N ALA A 187 -15.50 -1.25 -7.78
CA ALA A 187 -14.77 -0.47 -8.79
C ALA A 187 -13.51 -1.19 -9.35
N GLY A 188 -13.12 -2.34 -8.78
CA GLY A 188 -11.93 -3.09 -9.21
C GLY A 188 -10.62 -2.60 -8.59
N CYS A 189 -10.66 -2.08 -7.36
CA CYS A 189 -9.47 -1.74 -6.58
C CYS A 189 -8.51 -2.93 -6.47
N ASN A 190 -7.21 -2.69 -6.68
CA ASN A 190 -6.22 -3.77 -6.74
C ASN A 190 -5.97 -4.41 -5.36
N TYR A 191 -5.89 -3.59 -4.31
CA TYR A 191 -5.58 -4.03 -2.96
C TYR A 191 -6.00 -2.98 -1.91
N PHE A 192 -6.10 -3.45 -0.68
CA PHE A 192 -6.31 -2.66 0.54
C PHE A 192 -5.23 -3.03 1.56
N MET A 193 -5.13 -2.26 2.64
CA MET A 193 -4.29 -2.63 3.78
C MET A 193 -4.93 -3.72 4.64
N GLY A 194 -4.13 -4.34 5.49
CA GLY A 194 -4.60 -5.33 6.44
C GLY A 194 -3.83 -5.17 7.74
N VAL A 195 -4.52 -4.77 8.80
CA VAL A 195 -3.96 -4.61 10.15
C VAL A 195 -4.83 -5.43 11.12
N PRO A 196 -4.28 -5.96 12.24
CA PRO A 196 -5.11 -6.65 13.24
C PRO A 196 -6.27 -5.74 13.69
N MET A 197 -7.51 -6.16 13.44
CA MET A 197 -8.73 -5.38 13.72
C MET A 197 -8.77 -3.99 13.07
N GLY A 198 -7.91 -3.72 12.09
CA GLY A 198 -7.79 -2.40 11.48
C GLY A 198 -7.14 -1.34 12.37
N ASP A 199 -6.59 -1.69 13.53
CA ASP A 199 -6.04 -0.73 14.51
C ASP A 199 -4.51 -0.65 14.44
N ASP A 200 -3.98 0.45 13.88
CA ASP A 200 -2.55 0.70 13.87
C ASP A 200 -2.16 1.63 15.03
N ALA A 201 -1.72 1.03 16.13
CA ALA A 201 -1.31 1.76 17.32
C ALA A 201 -0.02 2.59 17.13
N MET A 202 0.81 2.27 16.14
CA MET A 202 2.06 3.00 15.89
C MET A 202 1.81 4.27 15.07
N LEU A 203 0.97 4.16 14.04
CA LEU A 203 0.56 5.28 13.20
C LEU A 203 -0.65 6.04 13.74
N SER A 204 -1.33 5.51 14.76
CA SER A 204 -2.48 6.14 15.44
C SER A 204 -3.67 6.44 14.54
N TYR A 205 -4.00 5.49 13.65
CA TYR A 205 -5.14 5.56 12.73
C TYR A 205 -5.79 4.18 12.55
N GLN A 206 -6.96 4.15 11.92
CA GLN A 206 -7.71 2.93 11.63
C GLN A 206 -7.82 2.70 10.13
N CYS A 207 -7.66 1.45 9.70
CA CYS A 207 -7.79 1.02 8.30
C CYS A 207 -8.53 -0.31 8.18
N THR A 208 -8.45 -0.95 7.01
CA THR A 208 -9.04 -2.27 6.79
C THR A 208 -8.32 -3.38 7.56
N SER A 209 -9.09 -4.34 8.04
CA SER A 209 -8.62 -5.45 8.85
C SER A 209 -8.24 -6.70 8.02
N TYR A 210 -7.55 -7.66 8.65
CA TYR A 210 -7.35 -8.99 8.04
C TYR A 210 -8.66 -9.72 7.70
N HIS A 211 -9.79 -9.37 8.33
CA HIS A 211 -11.10 -9.96 8.06
C HIS A 211 -11.78 -9.35 6.84
N ASP A 212 -11.42 -8.12 6.47
CA ASP A 212 -12.11 -7.37 5.43
C ASP A 212 -11.76 -7.95 4.05
N ALA A 213 -10.48 -8.22 3.80
CA ALA A 213 -10.02 -8.81 2.55
C ALA A 213 -10.71 -10.15 2.18
N PRO A 214 -10.77 -11.18 3.07
CA PRO A 214 -11.51 -12.40 2.77
C PRO A 214 -13.03 -12.19 2.71
N THR A 215 -13.58 -11.25 3.47
CA THR A 215 -15.01 -10.89 3.39
C THR A 215 -15.36 -10.31 2.02
N LEU A 216 -14.59 -9.32 1.55
CA LEU A 216 -14.76 -8.70 0.24
C LEU A 216 -14.54 -9.71 -0.89
N ARG A 217 -13.51 -10.56 -0.79
CA ARG A 217 -13.28 -11.63 -1.77
C ARG A 217 -14.47 -12.58 -1.89
N GLN A 218 -15.02 -13.04 -0.78
CA GLN A 218 -16.18 -13.93 -0.80
C GLN A 218 -17.45 -13.24 -1.30
N LEU A 219 -17.69 -12.00 -0.86
CA LEU A 219 -18.85 -11.19 -1.28
C LEU A 219 -18.88 -10.95 -2.80
N PHE A 220 -17.72 -10.62 -3.37
CA PHE A 220 -17.58 -10.31 -4.81
C PHE A 220 -17.08 -11.49 -5.65
N LYS A 221 -16.90 -12.67 -5.05
CA LYS A 221 -16.34 -13.88 -5.69
C LYS A 221 -14.97 -13.64 -6.35
N LEU A 222 -14.14 -12.81 -5.72
CA LEU A 222 -12.77 -12.51 -6.14
C LEU A 222 -11.80 -13.49 -5.50
N ARG A 223 -10.62 -13.64 -6.11
CA ARG A 223 -9.53 -14.50 -5.62
C ARG A 223 -8.29 -13.66 -5.27
N PRO A 224 -7.40 -14.16 -4.39
CA PRO A 224 -6.04 -13.62 -4.26
C PRO A 224 -5.26 -13.69 -5.58
N ALA A 225 -4.01 -13.18 -5.58
CA ALA A 225 -3.10 -13.49 -6.68
C ALA A 225 -3.00 -15.02 -6.86
N PRO A 226 -3.03 -15.57 -8.09
CA PRO A 226 -3.12 -17.01 -8.32
C PRO A 226 -2.05 -17.83 -7.62
N GLU A 227 -0.81 -17.31 -7.58
CA GLU A 227 0.31 -17.95 -6.90
C GLU A 227 0.08 -18.02 -5.39
N PHE A 228 -0.44 -16.94 -4.79
CA PHE A 228 -0.75 -16.88 -3.37
C PHE A 228 -1.96 -17.75 -3.00
N GLU A 229 -2.98 -17.80 -3.86
CA GLU A 229 -4.11 -18.72 -3.69
C GLU A 229 -3.64 -20.18 -3.68
N ALA A 230 -2.85 -20.59 -4.68
CA ALA A 230 -2.30 -21.95 -4.73
C ALA A 230 -1.46 -22.29 -3.48
N TRP A 231 -0.69 -21.33 -2.97
CA TRP A 231 0.06 -21.48 -1.73
C TRP A 231 -0.87 -21.65 -0.50
N MET A 232 -1.93 -20.84 -0.39
CA MET A 232 -2.91 -20.97 0.70
C MET A 232 -3.68 -22.30 0.65
N GLU A 233 -4.05 -22.76 -0.54
CA GLU A 233 -4.72 -24.05 -0.74
C GLU A 233 -3.80 -25.22 -0.38
N ALA A 234 -2.51 -25.15 -0.76
CA ALA A 234 -1.51 -26.17 -0.40
C ALA A 234 -1.31 -26.30 1.12
N LEU A 235 -1.46 -25.20 1.87
CA LEU A 235 -1.43 -25.21 3.34
C LEU A 235 -2.78 -25.61 3.97
N GLY A 236 -3.84 -25.71 3.17
CA GLY A 236 -5.20 -25.97 3.63
C GLY A 236 -5.80 -24.79 4.40
N LEU A 237 -5.30 -23.57 4.19
CA LEU A 237 -5.84 -22.33 4.77
C LEU A 237 -6.98 -21.75 3.92
N MET A 238 -7.02 -22.10 2.64
CA MET A 238 -8.08 -21.72 1.71
C MET A 238 -8.54 -22.94 0.93
N LYS A 239 -9.78 -22.93 0.47
CA LYS A 239 -10.32 -23.87 -0.49
C LYS A 239 -11.35 -23.16 -1.36
N ASP A 240 -11.16 -23.20 -2.68
CA ASP A 240 -12.10 -22.63 -3.65
C ASP A 240 -12.39 -21.13 -3.39
N GLY A 241 -11.37 -20.38 -2.94
CA GLY A 241 -11.47 -18.96 -2.60
C GLY A 241 -12.08 -18.65 -1.22
N VAL A 242 -12.41 -19.67 -0.42
CA VAL A 242 -13.01 -19.53 0.92
C VAL A 242 -12.01 -19.97 1.99
N LEU A 243 -11.92 -19.23 3.09
CA LEU A 243 -11.09 -19.59 4.24
C LEU A 243 -11.60 -20.89 4.90
N THR A 244 -10.68 -21.77 5.31
CA THR A 244 -11.01 -23.01 6.03
C THR A 244 -11.05 -22.80 7.54
N GLU A 245 -11.42 -23.84 8.29
CA GLU A 245 -11.35 -23.87 9.76
C GLU A 245 -9.94 -23.67 10.33
N LYS A 246 -8.88 -23.84 9.52
CA LYS A 246 -7.49 -23.60 9.93
C LYS A 246 -7.09 -22.13 9.78
N ALA A 247 -7.82 -21.35 8.98
CA ALA A 247 -7.50 -19.96 8.75
C ALA A 247 -7.85 -19.10 9.97
N GLY A 248 -7.10 -18.01 10.16
CA GLY A 248 -7.29 -17.10 11.29
C GLY A 248 -6.62 -17.54 12.60
N ASP A 249 -6.02 -18.75 12.63
CA ASP A 249 -5.21 -19.20 13.76
C ASP A 249 -3.70 -19.13 13.44
N PRO A 250 -2.97 -18.13 13.96
CA PRO A 250 -1.53 -18.01 13.71
C PRO A 250 -0.70 -19.13 14.35
N SER A 251 -1.25 -19.87 15.33
CA SER A 251 -0.54 -21.01 15.94
C SER A 251 -0.25 -22.14 14.95
N PHE A 252 -0.97 -22.17 13.83
CA PHE A 252 -0.69 -23.02 12.67
C PHE A 252 0.79 -22.96 12.25
N PHE A 253 1.39 -21.77 12.31
CA PHE A 253 2.78 -21.55 11.89
C PHE A 253 3.81 -21.90 12.98
N LEU A 254 3.37 -22.29 14.18
CA LEU A 254 4.25 -22.77 15.26
C LEU A 254 4.40 -24.30 15.25
N ALA A 255 3.49 -25.03 14.60
CA ALA A 255 3.37 -26.48 14.68
C ALA A 255 4.37 -27.27 13.79
N ARG A 256 5.60 -26.76 13.63
CA ARG A 256 6.70 -27.46 12.94
C ARG A 256 7.80 -27.87 13.90
#